data_AF-A0A963LX48-F1
#
_entry.id   AF-A0A963LX48-F1
#
_cell.length_a   1.000
_cell.length_b   1.000
_cell.length_c   1.000
_cell.angle_alpha   90.00
_cell.angle_beta   90.00
_cell.angle_gamma   90.00
#
_symmetry.space_group_name_H-M   'P 1'
#
loop_
_entity.id
_entity.type
_entity.pdbx_description
1 polymer ?
#
loop_
_entity_poly.entity_id
_entity_poly.type
_entity_poly.pdbx_seq_one_letter_code
_entity_poly.pdbx_strand_id
1 'polypeptide(L)'
;PMLSTIVCIFVFKAAFEAVPRSLIDAARLDGLSEWRIILRVLMPLSKPAIATNVILTFIWSWNNFLWPLLITRDPLMQTLPLGLARFLSYLEDTTGALYAFAVMVLAPSILVFLMAQKEFIRGLTSGATKG
;
A
#
# COMPACT_ATOMS: atom_id res chain seq x y z
N PRO A 1 -12.28 -5.16 1.39
CA PRO A 1 -11.71 -6.52 1.23
C PRO A 1 -10.18 -6.59 1.02
N MET A 2 -9.52 -5.56 0.47
CA MET A 2 -8.09 -5.66 0.07
C MET A 2 -7.06 -5.49 1.21
N LEU A 3 -7.47 -5.06 2.40
CA LEU A 3 -6.56 -4.85 3.55
C LEU A 3 -6.00 -6.17 4.14
N SER A 4 -6.59 -7.32 3.81
CA SER A 4 -6.15 -8.64 4.25
C SER A 4 -5.64 -9.47 3.06
N THR A 5 -4.73 -8.90 2.29
CA THR A 5 -4.04 -9.64 1.23
C THR A 5 -2.86 -10.45 1.81
N ILE A 6 -2.49 -11.53 1.14
CA ILE A 6 -1.37 -12.41 1.53
C ILE A 6 -0.11 -11.58 1.76
N VAL A 7 0.19 -10.64 0.86
CA VAL A 7 1.34 -9.72 0.98
C VAL A 7 1.30 -8.92 2.27
N CYS A 8 0.13 -8.40 2.66
CA CYS A 8 0.00 -7.63 3.90
C CYS A 8 0.36 -8.46 5.12
N ILE A 9 -0.07 -9.73 5.16
CA ILE A 9 0.24 -10.66 6.24
C ILE A 9 1.74 -10.94 6.31
N PHE A 10 2.39 -11.19 5.17
CA PHE A 10 3.84 -11.42 5.12
C PHE A 10 4.66 -10.21 5.56
N VAL A 11 4.25 -9.01 5.13
CA VAL A 11 4.91 -7.75 5.52
C VAL A 11 4.79 -7.51 7.03
N PHE A 12 3.60 -7.71 7.61
CA PHE A 12 3.43 -7.60 9.06
C PHE A 12 4.17 -8.69 9.84
N LYS A 13 4.14 -9.94 9.35
CA LYS A 13 4.90 -11.04 9.95
C LYS A 13 6.39 -10.72 10.01
N ALA A 14 6.97 -10.27 8.89
CA ALA A 14 8.37 -9.89 8.83
C ALA A 14 8.70 -8.74 9.80
N ALA A 15 7.82 -7.75 9.92
CA ALA A 15 8.00 -6.64 10.86
C ALA A 15 7.96 -7.09 12.32
N PHE A 16 7.03 -7.97 12.69
CA PHE A 16 6.93 -8.49 14.05
C PHE A 16 8.09 -9.44 14.40
N GLU A 17 8.55 -10.26 13.46
CA GLU A 17 9.73 -11.13 13.65
C GLU A 17 11.02 -10.32 13.78
N ALA A 18 11.08 -9.11 13.20
CA ALA A 18 12.23 -8.23 13.35
C ALA A 18 12.38 -7.67 14.76
N VAL A 19 11.29 -7.59 15.55
CA VAL A 19 11.31 -7.07 16.92
C VAL A 19 12.02 -8.05 17.86
N PRO A 20 13.09 -7.63 18.57
CA PRO A 20 13.77 -8.47 19.55
C PRO A 20 12.81 -8.98 20.64
N ARG A 21 12.86 -10.28 20.94
CA ARG A 21 12.02 -10.91 21.98
C ARG A 21 12.22 -10.26 23.36
N SER A 22 13.43 -9.78 23.65
CA SER A 22 13.75 -9.08 24.91
C SER A 22 12.90 -7.83 25.16
N LEU A 23 12.48 -7.10 24.12
CA LEU A 23 11.57 -5.96 24.27
C LEU A 23 10.15 -6.40 24.68
N ILE A 24 9.70 -7.54 24.16
CA ILE A 24 8.39 -8.11 24.50
C ILE A 24 8.43 -8.64 25.94
N ASP A 25 9.50 -9.33 26.31
CA ASP A 25 9.66 -9.86 27.67
C ASP A 25 9.80 -8.75 28.71
N ALA A 26 10.53 -7.67 28.40
CA ALA A 26 10.57 -6.47 29.24
C ALA A 26 9.18 -5.84 29.41
N ALA A 27 8.43 -5.70 28.32
CA ALA A 27 7.06 -5.17 28.38
C ALA A 27 6.10 -6.04 29.23
N ARG A 28 6.30 -7.37 29.24
CA ARG A 28 5.57 -8.28 30.14
C ARG A 28 5.97 -8.11 31.60
N LEU A 29 7.26 -7.95 31.87
CA LEU A 29 7.76 -7.66 33.22
C LEU A 29 7.23 -6.32 33.74
N ASP A 30 7.03 -5.34 32.87
CA ASP A 30 6.37 -4.05 33.17
C ASP A 30 4.85 -4.17 33.39
N GLY A 31 4.28 -5.38 33.36
CA GLY A 31 2.86 -5.64 33.62
C GLY A 31 1.93 -5.26 32.47
N LEU A 32 2.44 -5.06 31.25
CA LEU A 32 1.58 -4.80 30.09
C LEU A 32 0.85 -6.08 29.67
N SER A 33 -0.47 -6.01 29.55
CA SER A 33 -1.29 -7.06 28.92
C SER A 33 -0.92 -7.22 27.44
N GLU A 34 -1.06 -8.42 26.85
CA GLU A 34 -0.73 -8.71 25.45
C GLU A 34 -1.30 -7.69 24.45
N TRP A 35 -2.56 -7.26 24.61
CA TRP A 35 -3.16 -6.21 23.77
C TRP A 35 -2.43 -4.86 23.85
N ARG A 36 -1.95 -4.50 25.03
CA ARG A 36 -1.15 -3.29 25.24
C ARG A 36 0.24 -3.43 24.63
N ILE A 37 0.86 -4.60 24.68
CA ILE A 37 2.15 -4.88 24.02
C ILE A 37 2.00 -4.70 22.51
N ILE A 38 0.93 -5.26 21.92
CA ILE A 38 0.64 -5.09 20.49
C ILE A 38 0.51 -3.60 20.13
N LEU A 39 -0.34 -2.87 20.84
CA LEU A 39 -0.65 -1.47 20.51
C LEU A 39 0.48 -0.48 20.82
N ARG A 40 1.22 -0.69 21.92
CA ARG A 40 2.23 0.26 22.40
C ARG A 40 3.66 -0.10 22.03
N VAL A 41 3.95 -1.36 21.72
CA VAL A 41 5.31 -1.82 21.37
C VAL A 41 5.37 -2.24 19.91
N LEU A 42 4.59 -3.25 19.51
CA LEU A 42 4.69 -3.85 18.18
C LEU A 42 4.21 -2.90 17.07
N MET A 43 3.05 -2.25 17.24
CA MET A 43 2.46 -1.33 16.26
C MET A 43 3.38 -0.13 15.91
N PRO A 44 3.92 0.64 16.87
CA PRO A 44 4.79 1.77 16.54
C PRO A 44 6.12 1.35 15.91
N LEU A 45 6.68 0.19 16.29
CA LEU A 45 7.87 -0.37 15.66
C LEU A 45 7.59 -0.87 14.23
N SER A 46 6.35 -1.25 13.96
CA SER A 46 5.90 -1.73 12.65
C SER A 46 5.36 -0.62 11.74
N LYS A 47 5.54 0.67 12.08
CA LYS A 47 5.16 1.81 11.23
C LYS A 47 5.64 1.70 9.77
N PRO A 48 6.89 1.27 9.49
CA PRO A 48 7.35 1.06 8.11
C PRO A 48 6.52 0.02 7.35
N ALA A 49 6.14 -1.07 8.02
CA ALA A 49 5.31 -2.12 7.45
C ALA A 49 3.86 -1.67 7.22
N ILE A 50 3.30 -0.86 8.13
CA ILE A 50 1.98 -0.23 7.94
C ILE A 50 2.00 0.67 6.71
N ALA A 51 3.00 1.55 6.60
CA ALA A 51 3.15 2.43 5.44
C ALA A 51 3.26 1.63 4.13
N THR A 52 4.08 0.57 4.12
CA THR A 52 4.24 -0.31 2.97
C THR A 52 2.92 -0.95 2.54
N ASN A 53 2.15 -1.49 3.50
CA ASN A 53 0.86 -2.11 3.21
C ASN A 53 -0.18 -1.10 2.70
N VAL A 54 -0.19 0.13 3.23
CA VAL A 54 -1.07 1.20 2.75
C VAL A 54 -0.75 1.56 1.31
N ILE A 55 0.53 1.73 0.96
CA ILE A 55 0.96 2.01 -0.43
C ILE A 55 0.52 0.88 -1.35
N LEU A 56 0.88 -0.36 -1.03
CA LEU A 56 0.61 -1.51 -1.88
C LEU A 56 -0.90 -1.69 -2.11
N THR A 57 -1.70 -1.53 -1.05
CA THR A 57 -3.17 -1.60 -1.14
C THR A 57 -3.73 -0.44 -1.98
N PHE A 58 -3.21 0.77 -1.81
CA PHE A 58 -3.64 1.93 -2.59
C PHE A 58 -3.35 1.73 -4.07
N ILE A 59 -2.11 1.35 -4.43
CA ILE A 59 -1.71 1.11 -5.82
C ILE A 59 -2.60 0.04 -6.44
N TRP A 60 -2.84 -1.08 -5.74
CA TRP A 60 -3.72 -2.13 -6.23
C TRP A 60 -5.16 -1.69 -6.43
N SER A 61 -5.72 -0.97 -5.45
CA SER A 61 -7.10 -0.49 -5.53
C SER A 61 -7.26 0.57 -6.61
N TRP A 62 -6.28 1.46 -6.77
CA TRP A 62 -6.29 2.54 -7.74
C TRP A 62 -6.15 2.02 -9.16
N ASN A 63 -5.25 1.05 -9.39
CA ASN A 63 -5.03 0.43 -10.70
C ASN A 63 -6.04 -0.68 -11.01
N ASN A 64 -7.07 -0.87 -10.17
CA ASN A 64 -8.06 -1.90 -10.40
C ASN A 64 -8.91 -1.57 -11.63
N PHE A 65 -8.71 -2.35 -12.70
CA PHE A 65 -9.38 -2.17 -13.97
C PHE A 65 -10.56 -3.13 -14.17
N LEU A 66 -10.34 -4.42 -13.90
CA LEU A 66 -11.31 -5.47 -14.20
C LEU A 66 -12.60 -5.34 -13.40
N TRP A 67 -12.50 -5.02 -12.11
CA TRP A 67 -13.68 -4.93 -11.26
C TRP A 67 -14.62 -3.77 -11.68
N PRO A 68 -14.12 -2.52 -11.86
CA PRO A 68 -14.94 -1.46 -12.45
C PRO A 68 -15.50 -1.83 -13.82
N LEU A 69 -14.69 -2.39 -14.72
CA LEU A 69 -15.13 -2.76 -16.07
C LEU A 69 -16.35 -3.69 -16.06
N LEU A 70 -16.39 -4.64 -15.11
CA LEU A 70 -17.48 -5.62 -15.00
C LEU A 70 -18.72 -5.06 -14.31
N ILE A 71 -18.56 -4.18 -13.32
CA ILE A 71 -19.67 -3.76 -12.45
C ILE A 71 -20.27 -2.40 -12.82
N THR A 72 -19.48 -1.48 -13.39
CA THR A 72 -19.96 -0.15 -13.74
C THR A 72 -20.65 -0.16 -15.09
N ARG A 73 -21.92 0.27 -15.10
CA ARG A 73 -22.72 0.46 -16.32
C ARG A 73 -22.90 1.93 -16.69
N ASP A 74 -22.86 2.81 -15.69
CA ASP A 74 -22.98 4.26 -15.86
C ASP A 74 -21.61 4.90 -16.17
N PRO A 75 -21.47 5.67 -17.27
CA PRO A 75 -20.27 6.44 -17.58
C PRO A 75 -19.77 7.35 -16.46
N LEU A 76 -20.67 7.91 -15.65
CA LEU A 76 -20.29 8.83 -14.56
C LEU A 76 -19.66 8.12 -13.35
N MET A 77 -19.80 6.79 -13.27
CA MET A 77 -19.25 5.97 -12.18
C MET A 77 -17.95 5.26 -12.59
N GLN A 78 -17.43 5.54 -13.78
CA GLN A 78 -16.21 4.91 -14.27
C GLN A 78 -14.97 5.45 -13.54
N THR A 79 -14.02 4.56 -13.28
CA THR A 79 -12.72 4.93 -12.71
C THR A 79 -11.81 5.49 -13.81
N LEU A 80 -10.84 6.34 -13.43
CA LEU A 80 -9.89 6.93 -14.37
C LEU A 80 -9.13 5.87 -15.22
N PRO A 81 -8.66 4.73 -14.68
CA PRO A 81 -8.05 3.67 -15.50
C PRO A 81 -9.01 3.06 -16.53
N LEU A 82 -10.29 2.89 -16.17
CA LEU A 82 -11.30 2.39 -17.09
C LEU A 82 -11.60 3.40 -18.19
N GLY A 83 -11.72 4.68 -17.83
CA GLY A 83 -11.90 5.79 -18.76
C GLY A 83 -10.76 5.90 -19.77
N LEU A 84 -9.50 5.75 -19.32
CA LEU A 84 -8.32 5.75 -20.20
C LEU A 84 -8.38 4.61 -21.23
N ALA A 85 -8.75 3.40 -20.84
CA ALA A 85 -8.86 2.27 -21.77
C ALA A 85 -9.96 2.48 -22.83
N ARG A 86 -11.07 3.10 -22.44
CA ARG A 86 -12.14 3.50 -23.38
C ARG A 86 -11.65 4.61 -24.32
N PHE A 87 -10.90 5.57 -23.79
CA PHE A 87 -10.32 6.68 -24.56
C PHE A 87 -9.35 6.18 -25.64
N LEU A 88 -8.52 5.20 -25.32
CA LEU A 88 -7.66 4.46 -26.27
C LEU A 88 -8.45 3.82 -27.42
N SER A 89 -9.70 3.43 -27.19
CA SER A 89 -10.53 2.72 -28.17
C SER A 89 -11.30 3.66 -29.11
N TYR A 90 -11.40 4.95 -28.79
CA TYR A 90 -12.32 5.89 -29.45
C TYR A 90 -11.64 6.94 -30.34
N LEU A 91 -10.32 7.12 -30.24
CA LEU A 91 -9.59 8.21 -30.89
C LEU A 91 -8.47 7.66 -31.77
N GLU A 92 -8.61 7.80 -33.09
CA GLU A 92 -7.57 7.43 -34.06
C GLU A 92 -6.40 8.42 -34.10
N ASP A 93 -6.54 9.65 -33.56
CA ASP A 93 -5.56 10.72 -33.85
C ASP A 93 -5.37 11.81 -32.75
N THR A 94 -5.34 11.42 -31.46
CA THR A 94 -5.01 12.38 -30.37
C THR A 94 -3.99 11.82 -29.37
N THR A 95 -2.77 11.65 -29.85
CA THR A 95 -1.61 11.23 -29.06
C THR A 95 -1.37 12.10 -27.81
N GLY A 96 -1.53 13.43 -27.93
CA GLY A 96 -1.30 14.36 -26.82
C GLY A 96 -2.32 14.25 -25.68
N ALA A 97 -3.61 14.17 -25.99
CA ALA A 97 -4.67 14.03 -25.00
C ALA A 97 -4.59 12.68 -24.26
N LEU A 98 -4.21 11.61 -24.99
CA LEU A 98 -3.99 10.30 -24.42
C LEU A 98 -2.87 10.31 -23.38
N TYR A 99 -1.71 10.91 -23.70
CA TYR A 99 -0.61 11.01 -22.74
C TYR A 99 -0.95 11.88 -21.53
N ALA A 100 -1.69 12.98 -21.72
CA ALA A 100 -2.16 13.80 -20.60
C ALA A 100 -3.06 13.00 -19.65
N PHE A 101 -3.98 12.18 -20.19
CA PHE A 101 -4.84 11.31 -19.40
C PHE A 101 -4.03 10.20 -18.70
N ALA A 102 -3.07 9.58 -19.38
CA ALA A 102 -2.18 8.61 -18.74
C ALA A 102 -1.42 9.21 -17.54
N VAL A 103 -0.92 10.44 -17.67
CA VAL A 103 -0.27 11.16 -16.55
C VAL A 103 -1.24 11.39 -15.40
N MET A 104 -2.49 11.81 -15.67
CA MET A 104 -3.51 11.99 -14.62
C MET A 104 -3.82 10.68 -13.87
N VAL A 105 -3.83 9.54 -14.58
CA VAL A 105 -4.06 8.22 -13.97
C VAL A 105 -2.86 7.79 -13.11
N LEU A 106 -1.63 8.07 -13.56
CA LEU A 106 -0.40 7.69 -12.85
C LEU A 106 -0.08 8.60 -11.66
N ALA A 107 -0.40 9.90 -11.74
CA ALA A 107 0.02 10.90 -10.76
C ALA A 107 -0.36 10.56 -9.31
N PRO A 108 -1.57 10.07 -8.98
CA PRO A 108 -1.93 9.72 -7.61
C PRO A 108 -1.09 8.56 -7.06
N SER A 109 -0.80 7.55 -7.89
CA SER A 109 0.04 6.41 -7.48
C SER A 109 1.47 6.86 -7.18
N ILE A 110 2.03 7.74 -8.01
CA ILE A 110 3.36 8.33 -7.80
C ILE A 110 3.38 9.17 -6.52
N LEU A 111 2.36 10.00 -6.30
CA LEU A 111 2.29 10.87 -5.13
C LEU A 111 2.24 10.06 -3.83
N VAL A 112 1.42 9.01 -3.77
CA VAL A 112 1.36 8.10 -2.62
C VAL A 112 2.68 7.36 -2.41
N PHE A 113 3.32 6.92 -3.49
CA PHE A 113 4.65 6.31 -3.40
C PHE A 113 5.68 7.28 -2.80
N LEU A 114 5.78 8.51 -3.31
CA LEU A 114 6.73 9.52 -2.83
C LEU A 114 6.52 9.86 -1.35
N MET A 115 5.26 9.96 -0.90
CA MET A 115 4.95 10.22 0.51
C MET A 115 5.46 9.13 1.45
N ALA A 116 5.51 7.89 0.99
CA ALA A 116 5.82 6.73 1.83
C ALA A 116 7.13 6.02 1.49
N GLN A 117 7.87 6.49 0.47
CA GLN A 117 9.18 6.00 0.06
C GLN A 117 10.20 5.98 1.21
N LYS A 118 10.17 7.00 2.09
CA LYS A 118 11.07 7.06 3.27
C LYS A 118 10.86 5.90 4.23
N GLU A 119 9.60 5.56 4.49
CA GLU A 119 9.23 4.45 5.39
C GLU A 119 9.49 3.10 4.74
N PHE A 120 9.27 2.99 3.42
CA PHE A 120 9.62 1.80 2.65
C PHE A 120 11.14 1.50 2.71
N ILE A 121 11.99 2.51 2.50
CA ILE A 121 13.46 2.37 2.59
C ILE A 121 13.89 1.98 4.01
N ARG A 122 13.33 2.61 5.05
CA ARG A 122 13.61 2.27 6.46
C ARG A 122 13.25 0.82 6.80
N GLY A 123 12.14 0.32 6.25
CA GLY A 123 11.72 -1.07 6.40
C GLY A 123 12.77 -2.04 5.85
N LEU A 124 13.27 -1.78 4.64
CA LEU A 124 14.30 -2.60 3.98
C LEU A 124 15.64 -2.58 4.72
N THR A 125 16.06 -1.43 5.24
CA THR A 125 17.38 -1.30 5.90
C THR A 125 17.40 -1.85 7.32
N SER A 126 16.27 -1.88 8.04
CA SER A 126 16.21 -2.43 9.41
C SER A 126 16.47 -3.94 9.51
N GLY A 127 16.20 -4.67 8.42
CA GLY A 127 16.52 -6.11 8.31
C GLY A 127 17.97 -6.40 7.91
N ALA A 128 18.67 -5.43 7.33
CA ALA A 128 20.01 -5.61 6.76
C ALA A 128 21.15 -5.52 7.80
N THR A 129 20.91 -4.93 8.98
CA THR A 129 21.94 -4.77 10.02
C THR A 129 22.01 -5.93 11.02
N LYS A 130 21.35 -7.07 10.73
CA LYS A 130 21.45 -8.32 11.53
C LYS A 130 22.41 -9.35 10.91
N GLY A 131 23.32 -8.90 10.06
CA GLY A 131 24.49 -9.67 9.59
C GLY A 131 25.75 -9.24 10.32
#